data_AF-A0A524ATQ9-F1
#
_entry.id   AF-A0A524ATQ9-F1
#
_cell.length_a   1.000
_cell.length_b   1.000
_cell.length_c   1.000
_cell.angle_alpha   90.00
_cell.angle_beta   90.00
_cell.angle_gamma   90.00
#
_symmetry.space_group_name_H-M   'P 1'
#
loop_
_entity.id
_entity.type
_entity.pdbx_description
1 polymer ?
#
loop_
_entity_poly.entity_id
_entity_poly.type
_entity_poly.pdbx_seq_one_letter_code
_entity_poly.pdbx_strand_id
1 'polypeptide(L)'
;MKLEDLVIRAEELVQKGQQLLETRTTSSRAGDYVDPGGLAEFRTASLAFLSRIFGEESPNFKEFDKKITSHRPSTVEKGIGILRASKEELEGGWLTTTKGLLSAEIFSDFLEMAEHLLAENYKDAAAVIIGSVLEEHIRQLAQKHGIDVTFEKSGRQIPKKADSLNAELAKAGVYNKLDQKNITAWLDLRNNAAHGRYEEYSRSQVELMHQSVLDFMTRVPV
;
A
#
# COMPACT_ATOMS: atom_id res chain seq x y z
N MET A 1 -3.09 10.25 -1.65
CA MET A 1 -4.27 10.14 -2.54
C MET A 1 -5.02 8.92 -2.07
N LYS A 2 -6.30 9.06 -1.73
CA LYS A 2 -7.10 7.94 -1.23
C LYS A 2 -7.42 7.00 -2.39
N LEU A 3 -7.67 5.72 -2.09
CA LEU A 3 -8.08 4.75 -3.12
C LEU A 3 -9.35 5.22 -3.85
N GLU A 4 -10.28 5.82 -3.12
CA GLU A 4 -11.51 6.43 -3.68
C GLU A 4 -11.19 7.48 -4.75
N ASP A 5 -10.22 8.37 -4.52
CA ASP A 5 -9.80 9.39 -5.48
C ASP A 5 -9.25 8.75 -6.78
N LEU A 6 -8.57 7.60 -6.66
CA LEU A 6 -8.03 6.86 -7.79
C LEU A 6 -9.10 6.20 -8.63
N VAL A 7 -10.10 5.60 -7.98
CA VAL A 7 -11.25 4.99 -8.64
C VAL A 7 -12.07 6.06 -9.36
N ILE A 8 -12.30 7.21 -8.73
CA ILE A 8 -12.95 8.37 -9.35
C ILE A 8 -12.15 8.82 -10.57
N ARG A 9 -10.81 8.95 -10.44
CA ARG A 9 -9.98 9.36 -11.57
C ARG A 9 -10.02 8.37 -12.74
N ALA A 10 -10.03 7.07 -12.47
CA ALA A 10 -10.17 6.05 -13.50
C ALA A 10 -11.53 6.17 -14.23
N GLU A 11 -12.61 6.43 -13.48
CA GLU A 11 -13.95 6.67 -14.03
C GLU A 11 -14.00 7.93 -14.91
N GLU A 12 -13.38 9.04 -14.49
CA GLU A 12 -13.27 10.26 -15.31
C GLU A 12 -12.58 9.99 -16.65
N LEU A 13 -11.53 9.16 -16.66
CA LEU A 13 -10.83 8.79 -17.90
C LEU A 13 -11.69 7.89 -18.80
N VAL A 14 -12.47 6.98 -18.22
CA VAL A 14 -13.47 6.19 -18.96
C VAL A 14 -14.50 7.10 -19.61
N GLN A 15 -15.03 8.08 -18.87
CA GLN A 15 -15.98 9.06 -19.39
C GLN A 15 -15.36 9.94 -20.49
N LYS A 16 -14.10 10.35 -20.34
CA LYS A 16 -13.36 11.07 -21.39
C LYS A 16 -13.26 10.24 -22.68
N GLY A 17 -13.01 8.94 -22.57
CA GLY A 17 -13.02 8.04 -23.72
C GLY A 17 -14.41 7.93 -24.36
N GLN A 18 -15.48 7.88 -23.57
CA GLN A 18 -16.86 7.84 -24.06
C GLN A 18 -17.24 9.14 -24.81
N GLN A 19 -16.91 10.31 -24.25
CA GLN A 19 -17.11 11.59 -24.91
C GLN A 19 -16.32 11.69 -26.22
N LEU A 20 -15.09 11.15 -26.26
CA LEU A 20 -14.30 11.09 -27.49
C LEU A 20 -15.00 10.25 -28.58
N LEU A 21 -15.67 9.15 -28.22
CA LEU A 21 -16.45 8.35 -29.19
C LEU A 21 -17.63 9.13 -29.79
N GLU A 22 -18.20 10.10 -29.07
CA GLU A 22 -19.29 10.96 -29.57
C GLU A 22 -18.81 11.91 -30.68
N THR A 23 -17.50 12.17 -30.79
CA THR A 23 -16.90 12.97 -31.88
C THR A 23 -16.76 12.21 -33.21
N ARG A 24 -17.27 10.97 -33.26
CA ARG A 24 -17.14 10.08 -34.43
C ARG A 24 -17.68 10.75 -35.70
N THR A 25 -16.82 10.79 -36.71
CA THR A 25 -17.12 11.26 -38.06
C THR A 25 -16.89 10.13 -39.05
N THR A 26 -17.81 9.98 -40.00
CA THR A 26 -17.72 8.99 -41.08
C THR A 26 -17.24 9.65 -42.37
N SER A 27 -16.13 9.16 -42.94
CA SER A 27 -15.63 9.60 -44.23
C SER A 27 -15.66 8.47 -45.25
N SER A 28 -16.17 8.76 -46.46
CA SER A 28 -16.23 7.82 -47.58
C SER A 28 -14.84 7.39 -48.09
N ARG A 29 -13.78 8.17 -47.81
CA ARG A 29 -12.39 7.85 -48.18
C ARG A 29 -11.55 7.29 -47.03
N ALA A 30 -11.80 7.73 -45.80
CA ALA A 30 -10.93 7.43 -44.65
C ALA A 30 -11.55 6.44 -43.64
N GLY A 31 -12.82 6.05 -43.82
CA GLY A 31 -13.56 5.28 -42.83
C GLY A 31 -13.99 6.13 -41.64
N ASP A 32 -14.35 5.48 -40.53
CA ASP A 32 -14.77 6.15 -39.31
C ASP A 32 -13.59 6.57 -38.44
N TYR A 33 -13.64 7.81 -37.94
CA TYR A 33 -12.64 8.34 -37.03
C TYR A 33 -13.22 9.23 -35.94
N VAL A 34 -12.46 9.41 -34.85
CA VAL A 34 -12.74 10.37 -33.77
C VAL A 34 -11.83 11.60 -33.90
N ASP A 35 -12.11 12.65 -33.13
CA ASP A 35 -11.27 13.85 -33.05
C ASP A 35 -9.81 13.51 -32.67
N PRO A 36 -8.82 13.79 -33.54
CA PRO A 36 -7.42 13.52 -33.26
C PRO A 36 -6.87 14.28 -32.04
N GLY A 37 -7.36 15.50 -31.78
CA GLY A 37 -6.96 16.30 -30.63
C GLY A 37 -7.40 15.65 -29.32
N GLY A 38 -8.70 15.34 -29.22
CA GLY A 38 -9.28 14.62 -28.10
C GLY A 38 -8.65 13.25 -27.87
N LEU A 39 -8.25 12.54 -28.95
CA LEU A 39 -7.49 11.29 -28.81
C LEU A 39 -6.13 11.52 -28.14
N ALA A 40 -5.37 12.52 -28.59
CA ALA A 40 -4.05 12.82 -28.00
C ALA A 40 -4.18 13.17 -26.52
N GLU A 41 -5.21 13.92 -26.15
CA GLU A 41 -5.46 14.24 -24.74
C GLU A 41 -5.91 13.03 -23.92
N PHE A 42 -6.84 12.22 -24.44
CA PHE A 42 -7.30 10.98 -23.79
C PHE A 42 -6.12 10.02 -23.58
N ARG A 43 -5.30 9.85 -24.61
CA ARG A 43 -4.12 8.98 -24.56
C ARG A 43 -3.12 9.47 -23.52
N THR A 44 -2.73 10.75 -23.58
CA THR A 44 -1.76 11.34 -22.65
C THR A 44 -2.23 11.23 -21.20
N ALA A 45 -3.49 11.59 -20.94
CA ALA A 45 -4.04 11.53 -19.59
C ALA A 45 -4.11 10.10 -19.04
N SER A 46 -4.47 9.14 -19.89
CA SER A 46 -4.56 7.72 -19.51
C SER A 46 -3.20 7.09 -19.27
N LEU A 47 -2.20 7.37 -20.12
CA LEU A 47 -0.83 6.89 -19.94
C LEU A 47 -0.20 7.45 -18.66
N ALA A 48 -0.36 8.75 -18.40
CA ALA A 48 0.13 9.36 -17.16
C ALA A 48 -0.50 8.73 -15.91
N PHE A 49 -1.80 8.43 -15.96
CA PHE A 49 -2.49 7.73 -14.87
C PHE A 49 -1.97 6.30 -14.69
N LEU A 50 -1.94 5.51 -15.76
CA LEU A 50 -1.52 4.10 -15.71
C LEU A 50 -0.05 3.95 -15.26
N SER A 51 0.86 4.78 -15.78
CA SER A 51 2.28 4.79 -15.37
C SER A 51 2.42 5.10 -13.87
N ARG A 52 1.67 6.10 -13.37
CA ARG A 52 1.77 6.49 -11.97
C ARG A 52 1.24 5.44 -10.99
N ILE A 53 0.22 4.67 -11.38
CA ILE A 53 -0.48 3.75 -10.48
C ILE A 53 0.04 2.32 -10.59
N PHE A 54 0.27 1.84 -11.80
CA PHE A 54 0.67 0.45 -12.07
C PHE A 54 2.13 0.34 -12.50
N GLY A 55 2.78 1.44 -12.87
CA GLY A 55 4.12 1.44 -13.45
C GLY A 55 4.11 1.18 -14.97
N GLU A 56 5.16 1.64 -15.64
CA GLU A 56 5.32 1.49 -17.11
C GLU A 56 5.49 0.04 -17.54
N GLU A 57 5.96 -0.83 -16.64
CA GLU A 57 6.14 -2.24 -16.92
C GLU A 57 4.85 -3.06 -16.83
N SER A 58 3.76 -2.46 -16.32
CA SER A 58 2.48 -3.15 -16.11
C SER A 58 1.80 -3.58 -17.42
N PRO A 59 1.04 -4.69 -17.41
CA PRO A 59 0.24 -5.10 -18.57
C PRO A 59 -0.72 -3.99 -19.03
N ASN A 60 -1.37 -3.30 -18.10
CA ASN A 60 -2.36 -2.27 -18.38
C ASN A 60 -1.72 -1.07 -19.10
N PHE A 61 -0.55 -0.61 -18.64
CA PHE A 61 0.19 0.46 -19.31
C PHE A 61 0.66 0.03 -20.70
N LYS A 62 1.36 -1.10 -20.81
CA LYS A 62 1.93 -1.59 -22.08
C LYS A 62 0.87 -1.83 -23.14
N GLU A 63 -0.26 -2.42 -22.76
CA GLU A 63 -1.36 -2.66 -23.68
C GLU A 63 -2.01 -1.36 -24.14
N PHE A 64 -2.20 -0.38 -23.26
CA PHE A 64 -2.75 0.92 -23.62
C PHE A 64 -1.79 1.69 -24.54
N ASP A 65 -0.51 1.75 -24.19
CA ASP A 65 0.51 2.43 -24.99
C ASP A 65 0.58 1.82 -26.40
N LYS A 66 0.66 0.50 -26.49
CA LYS A 66 0.76 -0.20 -27.78
C LYS A 66 -0.49 -0.07 -28.64
N LYS A 67 -1.69 -0.18 -28.06
CA LYS A 67 -2.95 -0.32 -28.83
C LYS A 67 -3.59 1.01 -29.20
N ILE A 68 -3.36 2.08 -28.42
CA ILE A 68 -4.13 3.32 -28.51
C ILE A 68 -3.44 4.39 -29.36
N THR A 69 -3.03 4.05 -30.58
CA THR A 69 -2.20 4.91 -31.46
C THR A 69 -2.94 5.46 -32.68
N SER A 70 -4.18 5.04 -32.91
CA SER A 70 -4.98 5.42 -34.09
C SER A 70 -6.27 6.14 -33.70
N HIS A 71 -6.74 7.02 -34.58
CA HIS A 71 -7.98 7.79 -34.46
C HIS A 71 -9.24 6.98 -34.81
N ARG A 72 -9.17 5.65 -34.85
CA ARG A 72 -10.33 4.79 -35.09
C ARG A 72 -11.18 4.68 -33.82
N PRO A 73 -12.52 4.69 -33.91
CA PRO A 73 -13.39 4.49 -32.74
C PRO A 73 -13.10 3.19 -32.00
N SER A 74 -12.85 2.10 -32.73
CA SER A 74 -12.50 0.79 -32.14
C SER A 74 -11.18 0.79 -31.37
N THR A 75 -10.28 1.74 -31.65
CA THR A 75 -9.09 1.96 -30.83
C THR A 75 -9.48 2.59 -29.49
N VAL A 76 -10.32 3.62 -29.49
CA VAL A 76 -10.80 4.26 -28.25
C VAL A 76 -11.59 3.29 -27.37
N GLU A 77 -12.46 2.46 -27.96
CA GLU A 77 -13.21 1.41 -27.25
C GLU A 77 -12.29 0.45 -26.49
N LYS A 78 -11.17 0.04 -27.09
CA LYS A 78 -10.15 -0.79 -26.43
C LYS A 78 -9.51 -0.05 -25.25
N GLY A 79 -9.23 1.24 -25.41
CA GLY A 79 -8.67 2.07 -24.36
C GLY A 79 -9.61 2.19 -23.16
N ILE A 80 -10.91 2.38 -23.41
CA ILE A 80 -11.95 2.36 -22.38
C ILE A 80 -11.99 1.00 -21.67
N GLY A 81 -11.90 -0.11 -22.42
CA GLY A 81 -11.87 -1.45 -21.84
C GLY A 81 -10.69 -1.66 -20.89
N ILE A 82 -9.49 -1.21 -21.26
CA ILE A 82 -8.30 -1.27 -20.41
C ILE A 82 -8.48 -0.43 -19.15
N LEU A 83 -9.01 0.80 -19.27
CA LEU A 83 -9.25 1.67 -18.11
C LEU A 83 -10.30 1.10 -17.16
N ARG A 84 -11.33 0.43 -17.67
CA ARG A 84 -12.32 -0.29 -16.85
C ARG A 84 -11.69 -1.45 -16.09
N ALA A 85 -10.85 -2.25 -16.75
CA ALA A 85 -10.11 -3.31 -16.08
C ALA A 85 -9.19 -2.75 -14.98
N SER A 86 -8.45 -1.67 -15.27
CA SER A 86 -7.64 -0.98 -14.26
C SER A 86 -8.48 -0.44 -13.09
N LYS A 87 -9.68 0.08 -13.35
CA LYS A 87 -10.60 0.51 -12.30
C LYS A 87 -11.04 -0.66 -11.42
N GLU A 88 -11.43 -1.78 -12.03
CA GLU A 88 -11.83 -3.00 -11.32
C GLU A 88 -10.69 -3.55 -10.45
N GLU A 89 -9.44 -3.51 -10.91
CA GLU A 89 -8.27 -3.89 -10.10
C GLU A 89 -8.10 -2.99 -8.87
N LEU A 90 -8.33 -1.67 -9.02
CA LEU A 90 -8.28 -0.72 -7.92
C LEU A 90 -9.38 -0.99 -6.89
N GLU A 91 -10.61 -1.22 -7.36
CA GLU A 91 -11.76 -1.56 -6.52
C GLU A 91 -11.57 -2.93 -5.84
N GLY A 92 -10.94 -3.88 -6.53
CA GLY A 92 -10.62 -5.22 -6.03
C GLY A 92 -9.49 -5.27 -5.00
N GLY A 93 -8.93 -4.11 -4.61
CA GLY A 93 -7.92 -4.02 -3.57
C GLY A 93 -6.49 -4.35 -4.01
N TRP A 94 -6.21 -4.38 -5.32
CA TRP A 94 -4.86 -4.67 -5.85
C TRP A 94 -3.79 -3.77 -5.21
N LEU A 95 -4.05 -2.46 -5.11
CA LEU A 95 -3.12 -1.52 -4.48
C LEU A 95 -2.86 -1.85 -3.00
N THR A 96 -3.90 -2.26 -2.27
CA THR A 96 -3.79 -2.64 -0.87
C THR A 96 -2.94 -3.91 -0.73
N THR A 97 -3.18 -4.91 -1.58
CA THR A 97 -2.41 -6.17 -1.59
C THR A 97 -0.96 -5.93 -1.99
N THR A 98 -0.70 -5.15 -3.05
CA THR A 98 0.67 -4.81 -3.49
C THR A 98 1.43 -4.04 -2.42
N LYS A 99 0.78 -3.06 -1.76
CA LYS A 99 1.39 -2.34 -0.64
C LYS A 99 1.69 -3.28 0.54
N GLY A 100 0.81 -4.24 0.80
CA GLY A 100 1.01 -5.29 1.81
C GLY A 100 2.22 -6.16 1.51
N LEU A 101 2.36 -6.64 0.27
CA LEU A 101 3.51 -7.44 -0.18
C LEU A 101 4.83 -6.68 -0.04
N LEU A 102 4.87 -5.43 -0.49
CA LEU A 102 6.06 -4.58 -0.36
C LEU A 102 6.43 -4.34 1.11
N SER A 103 5.42 -4.12 1.96
CA SER A 103 5.67 -3.93 3.40
C SER A 103 6.23 -5.21 4.02
N ALA A 104 5.73 -6.39 3.64
CA ALA A 104 6.23 -7.67 4.11
C ALA A 104 7.70 -7.91 3.68
N GLU A 105 8.07 -7.58 2.44
CA GLU A 105 9.45 -7.67 1.95
C GLU A 105 10.39 -6.75 2.77
N ILE A 106 10.02 -5.48 2.92
CA ILE A 106 10.79 -4.51 3.71
C ILE A 106 10.93 -4.96 5.17
N PHE A 107 9.86 -5.48 5.77
CA PHE A 107 9.91 -5.99 7.14
C PHE A 107 10.81 -7.22 7.26
N SER A 108 10.81 -8.11 6.27
CA SER A 108 11.71 -9.26 6.22
C SER A 108 13.16 -8.78 6.23
N ASP A 109 13.52 -7.84 5.36
CA ASP A 109 14.88 -7.27 5.30
C ASP A 109 15.30 -6.66 6.65
N PHE A 110 14.40 -5.93 7.32
CA PHE A 110 14.68 -5.37 8.64
C PHE A 110 14.86 -6.43 9.73
N LEU A 111 14.06 -7.50 9.71
CA LEU A 111 14.20 -8.59 10.66
C LEU A 111 15.48 -9.41 10.42
N GLU A 112 15.89 -9.58 9.17
CA GLU A 112 17.19 -10.18 8.82
C GLU A 112 18.36 -9.30 9.29
N MET A 113 18.28 -7.98 9.07
CA MET A 113 19.27 -7.05 9.63
C MET A 113 19.34 -7.10 11.16
N ALA A 114 18.21 -7.24 11.85
CA ALA A 114 18.21 -7.39 13.30
C ALA A 114 18.85 -8.71 13.76
N GLU A 115 18.65 -9.80 13.01
CA GLU A 115 19.32 -11.08 13.26
C GLU A 115 20.84 -10.95 13.09
N HIS A 116 21.31 -10.29 12.03
CA HIS A 116 22.72 -9.98 11.84
C HIS A 116 23.31 -9.16 13.00
N LEU A 117 22.59 -8.14 13.48
CA LEU A 117 23.02 -7.35 14.63
C LEU A 117 23.13 -8.19 15.91
N LEU A 118 22.21 -9.14 16.14
CA LEU A 118 22.29 -10.07 17.26
C LEU A 118 23.51 -10.99 17.16
N ALA A 119 23.82 -11.48 15.96
CA ALA A 119 25.01 -12.30 15.72
C ALA A 119 26.31 -11.54 16.04
N GLU A 120 26.36 -10.26 15.68
CA GLU A 120 27.49 -9.36 15.95
C GLU A 120 27.45 -8.73 17.35
N ASN A 121 26.58 -9.22 18.24
CA ASN A 121 26.46 -8.82 19.65
C ASN A 121 25.97 -7.37 19.88
N TYR A 122 25.26 -6.78 18.90
CA TYR A 122 24.61 -5.48 18.99
C TYR A 122 23.13 -5.61 19.42
N LYS A 123 22.89 -6.13 20.65
CA LYS A 123 21.54 -6.43 21.16
C LYS A 123 20.58 -5.22 21.14
N ASP A 124 21.10 -4.03 21.45
CA ASP A 124 20.28 -2.84 21.64
C ASP A 124 19.78 -2.29 20.31
N ALA A 125 20.66 -2.27 19.31
CA ALA A 125 20.31 -1.90 17.95
C ALA A 125 19.30 -2.89 17.35
N ALA A 126 19.50 -4.20 17.57
CA ALA A 126 18.56 -5.22 17.14
C ALA A 126 17.17 -5.01 17.77
N ALA A 127 17.10 -4.77 19.09
CA ALA A 127 15.84 -4.51 19.79
C ALA A 127 15.08 -3.29 19.23
N VAL A 128 15.79 -2.22 18.89
CA VAL A 128 15.20 -1.04 18.25
C VAL A 128 14.63 -1.37 16.87
N ILE A 129 15.36 -2.12 16.03
CA ILE A 129 14.90 -2.49 14.69
C ILE A 129 13.67 -3.39 14.77
N ILE A 130 13.73 -4.49 15.55
CA ILE A 130 12.61 -5.45 15.68
C ILE A 130 11.36 -4.73 16.17
N GLY A 131 11.48 -3.89 17.21
CA GLY A 131 10.32 -3.20 17.74
C GLY A 131 9.81 -2.07 16.84
N SER A 132 10.64 -1.53 15.94
CA SER A 132 10.19 -0.58 14.91
C SER A 132 9.38 -1.28 13.83
N VAL A 133 9.79 -2.49 13.42
CA VAL A 133 8.99 -3.35 12.53
C VAL A 133 7.65 -3.69 13.16
N LEU A 134 7.65 -4.10 14.45
CA LEU A 134 6.42 -4.40 15.19
C LEU A 134 5.47 -3.18 15.26
N GLU A 135 5.99 -1.99 15.58
CA GLU A 135 5.18 -0.77 15.66
C GLU A 135 4.52 -0.44 14.32
N GLU A 136 5.26 -0.54 13.22
CA GLU A 136 4.71 -0.27 11.88
C GLU A 136 3.71 -1.34 11.46
N HIS A 137 3.96 -2.63 11.74
CA HIS A 137 2.99 -3.71 11.50
C HIS A 137 1.67 -3.47 12.23
N ILE A 138 1.71 -3.08 13.51
CA ILE A 138 0.53 -2.70 14.30
C ILE A 138 -0.20 -1.52 13.66
N ARG A 139 0.53 -0.51 13.19
CA ARG A 139 -0.05 0.67 12.53
C ARG A 139 -0.74 0.30 11.22
N GLN A 140 -0.14 -0.58 10.42
CA GLN A 140 -0.72 -1.06 9.17
C GLN A 140 -1.96 -1.94 9.40
N LEU A 141 -1.94 -2.82 10.41
CA LEU A 141 -3.12 -3.57 10.84
C LEU A 141 -4.25 -2.63 11.26
N ALA A 142 -3.96 -1.58 12.03
CA ALA A 142 -4.96 -0.60 12.42
C ALA A 142 -5.61 0.06 11.18
N GLN A 143 -4.81 0.49 10.20
CA GLN A 143 -5.31 1.05 8.95
C GLN A 143 -6.18 0.05 8.17
N LYS A 144 -5.73 -1.20 8.04
CA LYS A 144 -6.46 -2.30 7.36
C LYS A 144 -7.85 -2.51 7.97
N HIS A 145 -7.95 -2.41 9.29
CA HIS A 145 -9.19 -2.63 10.04
C HIS A 145 -9.98 -1.34 10.32
N GLY A 146 -9.67 -0.23 9.64
CA GLY A 146 -10.41 1.03 9.75
C GLY A 146 -10.27 1.73 11.11
N ILE A 147 -9.20 1.46 11.85
CA ILE A 147 -8.89 2.09 13.12
C ILE A 147 -8.02 3.33 12.87
N ASP A 148 -8.47 4.49 13.34
CA ASP A 148 -7.72 5.73 13.21
C ASP A 148 -6.35 5.65 13.90
N VAL A 149 -5.29 5.93 13.15
CA VAL A 149 -3.90 5.91 13.66
C VAL A 149 -3.43 7.24 14.25
N THR A 150 -4.27 8.27 14.15
CA THR A 150 -4.05 9.60 14.73
C THR A 150 -5.25 10.02 15.57
N PHE A 151 -5.07 11.06 16.37
CA PHE A 151 -6.16 11.76 17.04
C PHE A 151 -5.92 13.27 16.94
N GLU A 152 -7.01 14.05 16.94
CA GLU A 152 -6.90 15.50 16.90
C GLU A 152 -6.66 16.08 18.30
N LYS A 153 -5.65 16.96 18.42
CA LYS A 153 -5.42 17.76 19.62
C LYS A 153 -4.98 19.16 19.19
N SER A 154 -5.75 20.17 19.59
CA SER A 154 -5.47 21.58 19.28
C SER A 154 -5.34 21.84 17.76
N GLY A 155 -6.23 21.26 16.94
CA GLY A 155 -6.22 21.41 15.49
C GLY A 155 -5.07 20.71 14.77
N ARG A 156 -4.30 19.86 15.46
CA ARG A 156 -3.22 19.05 14.89
C ARG A 156 -3.54 17.56 15.01
N GLN A 157 -3.23 16.80 13.98
CA GLN A 157 -3.27 15.34 13.99
C GLN A 157 -2.00 14.81 14.67
N ILE A 158 -2.17 14.08 15.77
CA ILE A 158 -1.07 13.48 16.55
C ILE A 158 -1.12 11.95 16.37
N PRO A 159 0.01 11.29 16.06
CA PRO A 159 0.07 9.83 16.03
C PRO A 159 -0.33 9.19 17.37
N LYS A 160 -1.18 8.17 17.33
CA LYS A 160 -1.42 7.31 18.49
C LYS A 160 -0.17 6.51 18.84
N LYS A 161 -0.01 6.21 20.13
CA LYS A 161 1.03 5.30 20.62
C LYS A 161 0.72 3.88 20.15
N ALA A 162 1.77 3.09 19.88
CA ALA A 162 1.65 1.69 19.48
C ALA A 162 0.80 0.86 20.47
N ASP A 163 0.99 1.07 21.78
CA ASP A 163 0.24 0.35 22.82
C ASP A 163 -1.27 0.69 22.81
N SER A 164 -1.63 1.92 22.44
CA SER A 164 -3.04 2.30 22.24
C SER A 164 -3.65 1.58 21.04
N LEU A 165 -2.91 1.52 19.92
CA LEU A 165 -3.34 0.77 18.73
C LEU A 165 -3.45 -0.73 19.03
N ASN A 166 -2.51 -1.29 19.81
CA ASN A 166 -2.54 -2.67 20.26
C ASN A 166 -3.85 -3.00 21.02
N ALA A 167 -4.23 -2.14 21.97
CA ALA A 167 -5.47 -2.29 22.70
C ALA A 167 -6.73 -2.18 21.82
N GLU A 168 -6.75 -1.24 20.87
CA GLU A 168 -7.87 -1.05 19.93
C GLU A 168 -8.02 -2.26 18.98
N LEU A 169 -6.92 -2.80 18.45
CA LEU A 169 -6.90 -3.97 17.58
C LEU A 169 -7.37 -5.25 18.30
N ALA A 170 -6.88 -5.49 19.51
CA ALA A 170 -7.34 -6.62 20.33
C ALA A 170 -8.84 -6.50 20.65
N LYS A 171 -9.31 -5.30 20.96
CA LYS A 171 -10.75 -5.03 21.20
C LYS A 171 -11.59 -5.24 19.94
N ALA A 172 -11.05 -4.93 18.76
CA ALA A 172 -11.68 -5.20 17.47
C ALA A 172 -11.62 -6.69 17.06
N GLY A 173 -10.97 -7.55 17.85
CA GLY A 173 -10.88 -8.99 17.59
C GLY A 173 -9.89 -9.37 16.50
N VAL A 174 -8.97 -8.47 16.12
CA VAL A 174 -7.92 -8.76 15.12
C VAL A 174 -6.96 -9.84 15.62
N TYR A 175 -6.68 -9.83 16.92
CA TYR A 175 -5.96 -10.88 17.63
C TYR A 175 -6.46 -10.98 19.07
N ASN A 176 -6.08 -12.06 19.74
CA ASN A 176 -6.57 -12.38 21.07
C ASN A 176 -5.84 -11.60 22.18
N LYS A 177 -6.32 -11.74 23.42
CA LYS A 177 -5.76 -11.06 24.60
C LYS A 177 -4.35 -11.54 24.99
N LEU A 178 -3.95 -12.75 24.58
CA LEU A 178 -2.60 -13.25 24.81
C LEU A 178 -1.61 -12.52 23.89
N ASP A 179 -1.93 -12.42 22.60
CA ASP A 179 -1.16 -11.64 21.63
C ASP A 179 -1.02 -10.19 22.09
N GLN A 180 -2.12 -9.57 22.55
CA GLN A 180 -2.09 -8.20 23.10
C GLN A 180 -1.04 -8.03 24.20
N LYS A 181 -0.99 -8.95 25.18
CA LYS A 181 -0.04 -8.88 26.30
C LYS A 181 1.40 -9.07 25.84
N ASN A 182 1.63 -10.00 24.92
CA ASN A 182 2.95 -10.24 24.34
C ASN A 182 3.46 -8.99 23.61
N ILE A 183 2.60 -8.38 22.78
CA ILE A 183 2.92 -7.14 22.06
C ILE A 183 3.26 -6.01 23.05
N THR A 184 2.48 -5.82 24.12
CA THR A 184 2.80 -4.82 25.14
C THR A 184 4.19 -5.04 25.75
N ALA A 185 4.57 -6.30 26.03
CA ALA A 185 5.90 -6.61 26.55
C ALA A 185 7.02 -6.30 25.54
N TRP A 186 6.84 -6.62 24.26
CA TRP A 186 7.82 -6.32 23.21
C TRP A 186 7.96 -4.82 22.95
N LEU A 187 6.85 -4.07 23.02
CA LEU A 187 6.87 -2.61 22.92
C LEU A 187 7.62 -1.98 24.11
N ASP A 188 7.48 -2.54 25.31
CA ASP A 188 8.24 -2.08 26.47
C ASP A 188 9.75 -2.33 26.32
N LEU A 189 10.13 -3.53 25.87
CA LEU A 189 11.53 -3.88 25.57
C LEU A 189 12.14 -2.88 24.57
N ARG A 190 11.45 -2.64 23.44
CA ARG A 190 11.90 -1.65 22.47
C ARG A 190 11.99 -0.24 23.06
N ASN A 191 11.06 0.15 23.93
CA ASN A 191 11.12 1.47 24.58
C ASN A 191 12.35 1.58 25.49
N ASN A 192 12.69 0.53 26.24
CA ASN A 192 13.92 0.51 27.03
C ASN A 192 15.16 0.67 26.13
N ALA A 193 15.21 -0.04 25.01
CA ALA A 193 16.29 0.08 24.03
C ALA A 193 16.39 1.50 23.44
N ALA A 194 15.29 2.07 22.94
CA ALA A 194 15.26 3.39 22.32
C ALA A 194 15.59 4.54 23.30
N HIS A 195 15.49 4.30 24.61
CA HIS A 195 15.78 5.28 25.66
C HIS A 195 17.10 5.00 26.41
N GLY A 196 17.94 4.09 25.91
CA GLY A 196 19.26 3.83 26.50
C GLY A 196 19.23 3.03 27.81
N ARG A 197 18.10 2.40 28.15
CA ARG A 197 17.93 1.60 29.37
C ARG A 197 18.34 0.14 29.12
N TYR A 198 19.60 -0.07 28.75
CA TYR A 198 20.10 -1.35 28.24
C TYR A 198 20.21 -2.47 29.29
N GLU A 199 20.16 -2.12 30.58
CA GLU A 199 20.20 -3.09 31.69
C GLU A 199 18.82 -3.70 32.02
N GLU A 200 17.73 -3.12 31.49
CA GLU A 200 16.36 -3.59 31.74
C GLU A 200 15.99 -4.83 30.91
N TYR A 201 16.86 -5.27 30.00
CA TYR A 201 16.63 -6.45 29.17
C TYR A 201 17.93 -7.16 28.78
N SER A 202 17.85 -8.47 28.61
CA SER A 202 18.95 -9.33 28.18
C SER A 202 18.96 -9.54 26.67
N ARG A 203 20.10 -9.99 26.14
CA ARG A 203 20.22 -10.45 24.75
C ARG A 203 19.22 -11.57 24.43
N SER A 204 19.06 -12.54 25.33
CA SER A 204 18.12 -13.66 25.14
C SER A 204 16.66 -13.22 25.03
N GLN A 205 16.29 -12.12 25.72
CA GLN A 205 14.96 -11.53 25.55
C GLN A 205 14.79 -10.88 24.18
N VAL A 206 15.84 -10.28 23.60
CA VAL A 206 15.81 -9.73 22.24
C VAL A 206 15.72 -10.84 21.19
N GLU A 207 16.47 -11.94 21.36
CA GLU A 207 16.40 -13.12 20.49
C GLU A 207 14.99 -13.75 20.50
N LEU A 208 14.39 -13.88 21.69
CA LEU A 208 13.01 -14.35 21.81
C LEU A 208 12.01 -13.38 21.19
N MET A 209 12.22 -12.08 21.37
CA MET A 209 11.39 -11.04 20.74
C MET A 209 11.45 -11.13 19.21
N HIS A 210 12.63 -11.32 18.62
CA HIS A 210 12.79 -11.51 17.17
C HIS A 210 11.93 -12.66 16.65
N GLN A 211 12.08 -13.85 17.23
CA GLN A 211 11.32 -15.04 16.84
C GLN A 211 9.81 -14.84 17.02
N SER A 212 9.40 -14.24 18.14
CA SER A 212 7.98 -14.09 18.48
C SER A 212 7.29 -13.02 17.65
N VAL A 213 7.99 -11.94 17.28
CA VAL A 213 7.47 -10.92 16.37
C VAL A 213 7.30 -11.50 14.97
N LEU A 214 8.28 -12.28 14.48
CA LEU A 214 8.18 -12.97 13.19
C LEU A 214 6.98 -13.95 13.15
N ASP A 215 6.81 -14.77 14.19
CA ASP A 215 5.64 -15.66 14.32
C ASP A 215 4.33 -14.87 14.33
N PHE A 216 4.24 -13.81 15.13
CA PHE A 216 3.04 -12.97 15.21
C PHE A 216 2.67 -12.36 13.86
N MET A 217 3.64 -11.79 13.15
CA MET A 217 3.41 -11.18 11.82
C MET A 217 2.97 -12.20 10.78
N THR A 218 3.48 -13.43 10.88
CA THR A 218 3.07 -14.55 10.02
C THR A 218 1.63 -14.98 10.31
N ARG A 219 1.24 -15.08 11.58
CA ARG A 219 -0.12 -15.46 11.99
C ARG A 219 -1.15 -14.36 11.75
N VAL A 220 -0.74 -13.10 11.80
CA VAL A 220 -1.62 -11.92 11.72
C VAL A 220 -1.09 -10.96 10.64
N PRO A 221 -1.33 -11.25 9.36
CA PRO A 221 -0.81 -10.44 8.25
C PRO A 221 -1.60 -9.15 8.02
N VAL A 222 -0.87 -8.11 7.58
CA VAL A 222 -1.42 -6.85 7.03
C VAL A 222 -2.17 -7.08 5.73
#